data_AF-A0A933BIN7-F1
#
_entry.id   AF-A0A933BIN7-F1
#
_cell.length_a   1.000
_cell.length_b   1.000
_cell.length_c   1.000
_cell.angle_alpha   90.00
_cell.angle_beta   90.00
_cell.angle_gamma   90.00
#
_symmetry.space_group_name_H-M   'P 1'
#
loop_
_entity.id
_entity.type
_entity.pdbx_description
1 polymer ?
#
loop_
_entity_poly.entity_id
_entity_poly.type
_entity_poly.pdbx_seq_one_letter_code
_entity_poly.pdbx_strand_id
1 'polypeptide(L)'
;MSDDVVEIRGQKVTLYRDGPDGPRLDRKVHLGDFLQAVASTHPGPMKDRYLFLPSGTRLVQVKGASTILVIEQPPQVRQIRWSNERMGKGGSYASYRLAFPYMVYVVTFYRGEFEDLRLYHRTAPLRAGNDPVCLSNLMNVQADLGLPSCARACLRGRPSGLTDLPFAGQVEGLLTYFWTSGFNMDIEGNCFERARVLDPRISSMEAWQQASEADPLFPLEVAWELAAPSLQEEVDRQCALRHNYLNPISSASGVADLLYRLEETG
;
A
#
# COMPACT_ATOMS: atom_id res chain seq x y z
N MET A 1 -3.49 19.98 39.51
CA MET A 1 -3.20 18.81 38.66
C MET A 1 -2.05 18.11 39.34
N SER A 2 -2.13 16.80 39.64
CA SER A 2 -0.96 16.12 40.20
C SER A 2 0.02 15.92 39.05
N ASP A 3 1.23 16.42 39.22
CA ASP A 3 2.29 16.23 38.24
C ASP A 3 2.93 14.87 38.51
N ASP A 4 2.24 13.80 38.11
CA ASP A 4 2.79 12.46 38.12
C ASP A 4 4.00 12.42 37.15
N VAL A 5 5.14 11.95 37.63
CA VAL A 5 6.39 11.91 36.86
C VAL A 5 6.70 10.48 36.45
N VAL A 6 6.92 10.27 35.15
CA VAL A 6 7.43 9.00 34.61
C VAL A 6 8.89 9.17 34.22
N GLU A 7 9.76 8.38 34.85
CA GLU A 7 11.20 8.36 34.58
C GLU A 7 11.61 7.05 33.92
N ILE A 8 12.33 7.13 32.79
CA ILE A 8 12.85 5.97 32.06
C ILE A 8 14.38 5.94 32.16
N ARG A 9 14.94 4.86 32.72
CA ARG A 9 16.40 4.64 32.80
C ARG A 9 16.76 3.22 32.38
N GLY A 10 17.55 3.10 31.31
CA GLY A 10 17.91 1.81 30.73
C GLY A 10 16.66 1.01 30.33
N GLN A 11 16.42 -0.13 30.99
CA GLN A 11 15.24 -0.99 30.76
C GLN A 11 14.17 -0.84 31.85
N LYS A 12 14.22 0.23 32.67
CA LYS A 12 13.31 0.43 33.80
C LYS A 12 12.49 1.70 33.61
N VAL A 13 11.21 1.62 33.97
CA VAL A 13 10.27 2.75 34.02
C VAL A 13 9.81 2.91 35.46
N THR A 14 9.88 4.14 35.96
CA THR A 14 9.56 4.50 37.34
C THR A 14 8.47 5.57 37.35
N LEU A 15 7.38 5.32 38.07
CA LEU A 15 6.32 6.30 38.32
C LEU A 15 6.53 6.91 39.70
N TYR A 16 6.55 8.25 39.74
CA TYR A 16 6.47 9.04 40.96
C TYR A 16 5.12 9.74 40.98
N ARG A 17 4.43 9.69 42.12
CA ARG A 17 3.22 10.49 42.34
C ARG A 17 3.56 11.73 43.13
N ASP A 18 2.86 12.80 42.82
CA ASP A 18 2.96 14.01 43.62
C ASP A 18 2.45 13.76 45.05
N GLY A 19 3.11 14.39 46.01
CA GLY A 19 2.90 14.18 47.44
C GLY A 19 3.19 15.44 48.24
N PRO A 20 2.66 15.57 49.46
CA PRO A 20 2.79 16.78 50.27
C PRO A 20 4.25 17.19 50.58
N ASP A 21 5.18 16.23 50.51
CA ASP A 21 6.63 16.43 50.73
C ASP A 21 7.46 16.28 49.44
N GLY A 22 6.80 16.32 48.27
CA GLY A 22 7.40 16.15 46.94
C GLY A 22 7.15 14.78 46.29
N PRO A 23 7.73 14.52 45.11
CA PRO A 23 7.47 13.32 44.32
C PRO A 23 7.87 12.05 45.07
N ARG A 24 6.91 11.17 45.31
CA ARG A 24 7.13 9.87 45.98
C ARG A 24 7.10 8.75 44.97
N LEU A 25 8.07 7.85 45.08
CA LEU A 25 8.11 6.61 44.29
C LEU A 25 6.82 5.79 44.51
N ASP A 26 6.08 5.53 43.43
CA ASP A 26 4.86 4.72 43.43
C ASP A 26 5.10 3.34 42.84
N ARG A 27 5.68 3.27 41.63
CA ARG A 27 5.82 1.99 40.91
C ARG A 27 7.10 1.90 40.09
N LYS A 28 7.62 0.69 39.92
CA LYS A 28 8.70 0.34 38.98
C LYS A 28 8.29 -0.84 38.12
N VAL A 29 8.50 -0.74 36.81
CA VAL A 29 8.20 -1.80 35.83
C VAL A 29 9.32 -1.90 34.80
N HIS A 30 9.36 -3.02 34.06
CA HIS A 30 10.26 -3.16 32.92
C HIS A 30 9.77 -2.30 31.74
N LEU A 31 10.69 -1.70 31.00
CA LEU A 31 10.36 -0.83 29.87
C LEU A 31 9.60 -1.56 28.77
N GLY A 32 9.95 -2.82 28.49
CA GLY A 32 9.22 -3.64 27.53
C GLY A 32 7.74 -3.81 27.90
N ASP A 33 7.47 -4.12 29.17
CA ASP A 33 6.09 -4.33 29.66
C ASP A 33 5.29 -3.03 29.65
N PHE A 34 5.94 -1.91 30.05
CA PHE A 34 5.33 -0.58 30.00
C PHE A 34 4.96 -0.20 28.56
N LEU A 35 5.87 -0.34 27.60
CA LEU A 35 5.61 0.01 26.20
C LEU A 35 4.56 -0.91 25.57
N GLN A 36 4.54 -2.20 25.93
CA GLN A 36 3.48 -3.11 25.50
C GLN A 36 2.12 -2.69 26.07
N ALA A 37 2.06 -2.31 27.34
CA ALA A 37 0.85 -1.80 27.96
C ALA A 37 0.38 -0.50 27.28
N VAL A 38 1.27 0.48 27.06
CA VAL A 38 0.97 1.72 26.33
C VAL A 38 0.43 1.45 24.92
N ALA A 39 1.10 0.56 24.17
CA ALA A 39 0.66 0.14 22.85
C ALA A 39 -0.73 -0.54 22.90
N SER A 40 -1.01 -1.31 23.95
CA SER A 40 -2.31 -1.96 24.14
C SER A 40 -3.41 -0.98 24.57
N THR A 41 -3.08 0.13 25.23
CA THR A 41 -4.05 1.14 25.67
C THR A 41 -4.40 2.15 24.58
N HIS A 42 -3.51 2.36 23.61
CA HIS A 42 -3.91 3.08 22.42
C HIS A 42 -4.96 2.26 21.67
N PRO A 43 -6.14 2.84 21.37
CA PRO A 43 -7.01 2.24 20.37
C PRO A 43 -6.20 2.24 19.08
N GLY A 44 -5.62 1.09 18.73
CA GLY A 44 -5.29 0.84 17.34
C GLY A 44 -6.55 1.10 16.52
N PRO A 45 -6.43 1.46 15.24
CA PRO A 45 -7.57 1.84 14.40
C PRO A 45 -8.67 0.75 14.29
N MET A 46 -8.48 -0.43 14.90
CA MET A 46 -9.34 -1.60 14.83
C MET A 46 -9.91 -2.08 16.17
N LYS A 47 -9.67 -1.42 17.32
CA LYS A 47 -10.33 -1.85 18.58
C LYS A 47 -11.82 -1.50 18.55
N ASP A 48 -12.66 -2.53 18.53
CA ASP A 48 -14.11 -2.54 18.74
C ASP A 48 -15.09 -2.33 17.57
N ARG A 49 -14.72 -2.54 16.30
CA ARG A 49 -15.73 -2.49 15.20
C ARG A 49 -15.49 -3.51 14.10
N TYR A 50 -16.59 -4.06 13.58
CA TYR A 50 -16.63 -4.92 12.38
C TYR A 50 -15.77 -4.32 11.26
N LEU A 51 -14.87 -5.13 10.70
CA LEU A 51 -14.09 -4.75 9.55
C LEU A 51 -14.84 -5.15 8.28
N PHE A 52 -15.38 -4.17 7.56
CA PHE A 52 -15.82 -4.39 6.20
C PHE A 52 -14.58 -4.41 5.30
N LEU A 53 -14.32 -5.57 4.71
CA LEU A 53 -13.27 -5.73 3.72
C LEU A 53 -13.80 -5.29 2.35
N PRO A 54 -12.98 -4.59 1.54
CA PRO A 54 -13.35 -4.29 0.17
C PRO A 54 -13.70 -5.57 -0.61
N SER A 55 -14.62 -5.45 -1.56
CA SER A 55 -14.94 -6.57 -2.45
C SER A 55 -13.70 -7.06 -3.19
N GLY A 56 -13.52 -8.37 -3.27
CA GLY A 56 -12.36 -8.97 -3.93
C GLY A 56 -11.12 -9.12 -3.04
N THR A 57 -11.16 -8.74 -1.75
CA THR A 57 -10.05 -9.03 -0.83
C THR A 57 -9.74 -10.54 -0.80
N ARG A 58 -8.47 -10.88 -1.05
CA ARG A 58 -7.93 -12.26 -1.01
C ARG A 58 -7.02 -12.49 0.18
N LEU A 59 -6.33 -11.43 0.63
CA LEU A 59 -5.39 -11.49 1.74
C LEU A 59 -5.42 -10.19 2.52
N VAL A 60 -5.31 -10.31 3.84
CA VAL A 60 -5.11 -9.19 4.77
C VAL A 60 -3.92 -9.54 5.64
N GLN A 61 -2.90 -8.69 5.66
CA GLN A 61 -1.76 -8.82 6.55
C GLN A 61 -1.66 -7.59 7.44
N VAL A 62 -1.71 -7.81 8.75
CA VAL A 62 -1.52 -6.77 9.75
C VAL A 62 -0.19 -7.03 10.45
N LYS A 63 0.71 -6.06 10.41
CA LYS A 63 2.01 -6.13 11.08
C LYS A 63 2.33 -4.77 11.70
N GLY A 64 2.28 -4.70 13.03
CA GLY A 64 2.44 -3.45 13.77
C GLY A 64 1.38 -2.43 13.36
N ALA A 65 1.82 -1.24 12.92
CA ALA A 65 0.94 -0.19 12.44
C ALA A 65 0.62 -0.29 10.93
N SER A 66 1.19 -1.27 10.23
CA SER A 66 0.98 -1.46 8.81
C SER A 66 -0.11 -2.48 8.55
N THR A 67 -1.00 -2.16 7.62
CA THR A 67 -2.02 -3.08 7.09
C THR A 67 -1.85 -3.17 5.58
N ILE A 68 -1.66 -4.39 5.07
CA ILE A 68 -1.60 -4.66 3.63
C ILE A 68 -2.83 -5.45 3.23
N LEU A 69 -3.50 -4.97 2.19
CA LEU A 69 -4.59 -5.65 1.52
C LEU A 69 -4.16 -6.14 0.16
N VAL A 70 -4.51 -7.39 -0.15
CA VAL A 70 -4.50 -7.88 -1.53
C VAL A 70 -5.95 -7.96 -2.00
N ILE A 71 -6.27 -7.20 -3.04
CA ILE A 71 -7.59 -7.21 -3.69
C ILE A 71 -7.41 -7.77 -5.10
N GLU A 72 -8.22 -8.76 -5.44
CA GLU A 72 -8.31 -9.31 -6.78
C GLU A 72 -9.62 -8.88 -7.43
N GLN A 73 -9.51 -8.41 -8.67
CA GLN A 73 -10.66 -8.24 -9.54
C GLN A 73 -10.58 -9.22 -10.70
N PRO A 74 -11.70 -9.88 -11.07
CA PRO A 74 -11.73 -10.81 -12.18
C PRO A 74 -11.47 -10.09 -13.52
N PRO A 75 -11.20 -10.87 -14.59
CA PRO A 75 -11.04 -10.34 -15.93
C PRO A 75 -12.24 -9.50 -16.33
N GLN A 76 -11.96 -8.31 -16.87
CA GLN A 76 -13.00 -7.35 -17.21
C GLN A 76 -12.51 -6.36 -18.25
N VAL A 77 -13.45 -5.77 -18.96
CA VAL A 77 -13.19 -4.63 -19.86
C VAL A 77 -13.38 -3.34 -19.08
N ARG A 78 -12.38 -2.45 -19.13
CA ARG A 78 -12.46 -1.11 -18.52
C ARG A 78 -12.34 -0.04 -19.58
N GLN A 79 -13.09 1.05 -19.39
CA GLN A 79 -12.83 2.28 -20.12
C GLN A 79 -11.70 3.03 -19.42
N ILE A 80 -10.65 3.38 -20.16
CA ILE A 80 -9.52 4.16 -19.67
C ILE A 80 -9.31 5.39 -20.53
N ARG A 81 -8.78 6.46 -19.93
CA ARG A 81 -8.35 7.65 -20.66
C ARG A 81 -6.83 7.59 -20.84
N TRP A 82 -6.34 7.78 -22.05
CA TRP A 82 -4.92 7.59 -22.38
C TRP A 82 -4.37 8.76 -23.21
N SER A 83 -3.14 9.17 -22.91
CA SER A 83 -2.39 10.18 -23.64
C SER A 83 -0.97 9.67 -23.89
N ASN A 84 -0.50 9.77 -25.14
CA ASN A 84 0.89 9.45 -25.49
C ASN A 84 1.88 10.59 -25.13
N GLU A 85 1.40 11.64 -24.48
CA GLU A 85 2.23 12.76 -24.02
C GLU A 85 2.24 12.86 -22.50
N ARG A 86 3.33 13.42 -21.96
CA ARG A 86 3.47 13.79 -20.55
C ARG A 86 2.47 14.87 -20.14
N MET A 87 2.18 14.94 -18.84
CA MET A 87 1.31 15.98 -18.30
C MET A 87 1.87 17.38 -18.56
N GLY A 88 0.98 18.34 -18.83
CA GLY A 88 1.36 19.74 -19.09
C GLY A 88 1.99 20.00 -20.46
N LYS A 89 2.09 18.99 -21.34
CA LYS A 89 2.62 19.12 -22.70
C LYS A 89 1.57 19.33 -23.79
N GLY A 90 0.29 19.38 -23.44
CA GLY A 90 -0.81 19.65 -24.38
C GLY A 90 -1.50 18.40 -24.94
N GLY A 91 -1.06 17.21 -24.52
CA GLY A 91 -1.63 15.94 -24.98
C GLY A 91 -3.13 15.81 -24.78
N SER A 92 -3.82 15.44 -25.85
CA SER A 92 -5.24 15.08 -25.79
C SER A 92 -5.40 13.67 -25.24
N TYR A 93 -6.38 13.49 -24.34
CA TYR A 93 -6.75 12.17 -23.84
C TYR A 93 -7.79 11.55 -24.75
N ALA A 94 -7.49 10.37 -25.30
CA ALA A 94 -8.46 9.50 -25.95
C ALA A 94 -9.02 8.49 -24.95
N SER A 95 -10.24 8.01 -25.19
CA SER A 95 -10.85 6.96 -24.36
C SER A 95 -10.80 5.63 -25.09
N TYR A 96 -10.37 4.58 -24.40
CA TYR A 96 -10.27 3.22 -24.94
C TYR A 96 -11.00 2.24 -24.05
N ARG A 97 -11.60 1.19 -24.63
CA ARG A 97 -12.24 0.09 -23.91
C ARG A 97 -11.37 -1.15 -23.99
N LEU A 98 -10.67 -1.47 -22.92
CA LEU A 98 -9.59 -2.44 -22.91
C LEU A 98 -9.89 -3.59 -21.97
N ALA A 99 -9.66 -4.81 -22.43
CA ALA A 99 -9.76 -6.04 -21.65
C ALA A 99 -8.52 -6.22 -20.79
N PHE A 100 -8.73 -6.59 -19.52
CA PHE A 100 -7.69 -6.87 -18.55
C PHE A 100 -7.83 -8.30 -18.04
N PRO A 101 -6.72 -8.95 -17.66
CA PRO A 101 -6.75 -10.24 -17.00
C PRO A 101 -7.19 -10.05 -15.53
N TYR A 102 -6.92 -11.02 -14.65
CA TYR A 102 -7.11 -10.77 -13.21
C TYR A 102 -6.17 -9.65 -12.78
N MET A 103 -6.74 -8.61 -12.17
CA MET A 103 -5.98 -7.49 -11.62
C MET A 103 -5.80 -7.70 -10.13
N VAL A 104 -4.56 -7.67 -9.68
CA VAL A 104 -4.17 -7.87 -8.29
C VAL A 104 -3.60 -6.56 -7.76
N TYR A 105 -4.32 -5.96 -6.83
CA TYR A 105 -3.92 -4.73 -6.15
C TYR A 105 -3.31 -5.09 -4.79
N VAL A 106 -2.11 -4.60 -4.51
CA VAL A 106 -1.53 -4.65 -3.16
C VAL A 106 -1.58 -3.24 -2.60
N VAL A 107 -2.48 -3.00 -1.65
CA VAL A 107 -2.71 -1.69 -1.04
C VAL A 107 -2.10 -1.69 0.35
N THR A 108 -1.20 -0.75 0.60
CA THR A 108 -0.53 -0.59 1.89
C THR A 108 -1.10 0.61 2.61
N PHE A 109 -1.43 0.40 3.88
CA PHE A 109 -1.83 1.41 4.83
C PHE A 109 -0.86 1.46 5.99
N TYR A 110 -0.59 2.65 6.51
CA TYR A 110 0.16 2.86 7.75
C TYR A 110 -0.66 3.72 8.69
N ARG A 111 -0.88 3.23 9.92
CA ARG A 111 -1.73 3.88 10.92
C ARG A 111 -3.13 4.24 10.41
N GLY A 112 -3.66 3.42 9.49
CA GLY A 112 -4.99 3.61 8.88
C GLY A 112 -5.02 4.56 7.68
N GLU A 113 -3.90 5.17 7.29
CA GLU A 113 -3.82 6.01 6.10
C GLU A 113 -3.25 5.27 4.90
N PHE A 114 -3.74 5.59 3.70
CA PHE A 114 -3.19 5.08 2.44
C PHE A 114 -1.74 5.56 2.23
N GLU A 115 -0.86 4.61 1.92
CA GLU A 115 0.58 4.86 1.67
C GLU A 115 1.02 4.47 0.27
N ASP A 116 0.62 3.28 -0.20
CA ASP A 116 1.13 2.73 -1.45
C ASP A 116 0.12 1.83 -2.15
N LEU A 117 0.13 1.88 -3.49
CA LEU A 117 -0.66 1.02 -4.37
C LEU A 117 0.28 0.32 -5.34
N ARG A 118 0.29 -1.01 -5.32
CA ARG A 118 0.95 -1.83 -6.34
C ARG A 118 -0.10 -2.52 -7.20
N LEU A 119 0.21 -2.71 -8.48
CA LEU A 119 -0.70 -3.35 -9.43
C LEU A 119 0.02 -4.43 -10.24
N TYR A 120 -0.56 -5.62 -10.21
CA TYR A 120 -0.09 -6.80 -10.90
C TYR A 120 -1.20 -7.46 -11.71
N HIS A 121 -0.80 -8.36 -12.61
CA HIS A 121 -1.68 -9.23 -13.37
C HIS A 121 -1.54 -10.69 -12.96
N ARG A 122 -2.60 -11.44 -13.26
CA ARG A 122 -2.70 -12.89 -13.15
C ARG A 122 -3.54 -13.44 -14.30
N THR A 123 -3.16 -14.58 -14.87
CA THR A 123 -3.97 -15.27 -15.90
C THR A 123 -4.95 -16.29 -15.31
N ALA A 124 -4.92 -16.48 -13.98
CA ALA A 124 -5.85 -17.33 -13.24
C ALA A 124 -6.09 -16.76 -11.84
N PRO A 125 -7.24 -17.05 -11.20
CA PRO A 125 -7.52 -16.59 -9.84
C PRO A 125 -6.39 -16.91 -8.86
N LEU A 126 -6.15 -16.03 -7.92
CA LEU A 126 -5.32 -16.28 -6.74
C LEU A 126 -5.96 -17.39 -5.90
N ARG A 127 -5.15 -18.38 -5.55
CA ARG A 127 -5.51 -19.52 -4.71
C ARG A 127 -4.69 -19.55 -3.42
N ALA A 128 -3.47 -19.04 -3.45
CA ALA A 128 -2.56 -19.05 -2.31
C ALA A 128 -1.52 -17.92 -2.39
N GLY A 129 -0.82 -17.65 -1.28
CA GLY A 129 0.23 -16.63 -1.22
C GLY A 129 1.45 -16.93 -2.11
N ASN A 130 1.72 -18.21 -2.41
CA ASN A 130 2.82 -18.62 -3.28
C ASN A 130 2.50 -18.51 -4.78
N ASP A 131 1.33 -17.98 -5.14
CA ASP A 131 0.99 -17.73 -6.53
C ASP A 131 1.90 -16.63 -7.11
N PRO A 132 2.48 -16.83 -8.31
CA PRO A 132 3.28 -15.80 -8.97
C PRO A 132 2.40 -14.64 -9.42
N VAL A 133 2.97 -13.43 -9.45
CA VAL A 133 2.31 -12.23 -9.96
C VAL A 133 3.12 -11.62 -11.11
N CYS A 134 2.42 -11.15 -12.14
CA CYS A 134 3.03 -10.58 -13.33
C CYS A 134 2.94 -9.04 -13.32
N LEU A 135 3.84 -8.39 -14.05
CA LEU A 135 3.75 -6.96 -14.29
C LEU A 135 2.43 -6.63 -15.01
N SER A 136 1.87 -5.46 -14.70
CA SER A 136 0.73 -4.91 -15.44
C SER A 136 1.16 -4.46 -16.84
N ASN A 137 0.23 -3.87 -17.59
CA ASN A 137 0.51 -3.23 -18.89
C ASN A 137 0.03 -1.77 -18.93
N LEU A 138 0.09 -1.08 -17.79
CA LEU A 138 -0.38 0.30 -17.66
C LEU A 138 0.79 1.31 -17.59
N MET A 139 0.66 2.46 -18.26
CA MET A 139 1.72 3.48 -18.26
C MET A 139 1.90 4.19 -16.91
N ASN A 140 0.85 4.26 -16.09
CA ASN A 140 0.97 4.85 -14.76
C ASN A 140 1.51 3.84 -13.73
N VAL A 141 2.22 2.79 -14.16
CA VAL A 141 2.80 1.79 -13.26
C VAL A 141 4.29 1.61 -13.58
N GLN A 142 5.14 1.71 -12.56
CA GLN A 142 6.60 1.51 -12.68
C GLN A 142 6.92 0.05 -13.02
N ALA A 143 7.88 -0.20 -13.91
CA ALA A 143 8.18 -1.57 -14.35
C ALA A 143 9.61 -2.06 -14.08
N ASP A 144 10.45 -1.22 -13.48
CA ASP A 144 11.83 -1.60 -13.16
C ASP A 144 11.85 -2.60 -11.99
N LEU A 145 12.15 -3.86 -12.31
CA LEU A 145 12.24 -4.98 -11.37
C LEU A 145 13.33 -4.80 -10.30
N GLY A 146 14.36 -3.99 -10.58
CA GLY A 146 15.44 -3.70 -9.64
C GLY A 146 15.10 -2.62 -8.62
N LEU A 147 14.05 -1.82 -8.86
CA LEU A 147 13.69 -0.70 -7.99
C LEU A 147 12.71 -1.11 -6.89
N PRO A 148 12.83 -0.52 -5.68
CA PRO A 148 11.82 -0.66 -4.64
C PRO A 148 10.42 -0.22 -5.07
N SER A 149 10.31 0.64 -6.09
CA SER A 149 9.06 1.14 -6.69
C SER A 149 8.47 0.22 -7.77
N CYS A 150 9.05 -0.93 -8.09
CA CYS A 150 8.50 -1.88 -9.07
C CYS A 150 6.99 -2.14 -8.87
N ALA A 151 6.19 -2.05 -9.93
CA ALA A 151 4.74 -2.19 -9.94
C ALA A 151 3.95 -1.13 -9.13
N ARG A 152 4.61 -0.06 -8.66
CA ARG A 152 3.93 1.06 -8.00
C ARG A 152 3.08 1.84 -8.98
N ALA A 153 1.81 1.99 -8.66
CA ALA A 153 0.87 2.83 -9.39
C ALA A 153 1.07 4.30 -9.02
N CYS A 154 1.27 5.16 -10.01
CA CYS A 154 1.24 6.61 -9.85
C CYS A 154 -0.21 7.09 -9.87
N LEU A 155 -0.60 7.79 -8.80
CA LEU A 155 -1.94 8.33 -8.63
C LEU A 155 -2.05 9.79 -9.07
N ARG A 156 -0.97 10.43 -9.56
CA ARG A 156 -0.96 11.85 -9.96
C ARG A 156 -1.42 12.81 -8.85
N GLY A 157 -1.07 12.46 -7.61
CA GLY A 157 -1.48 13.16 -6.40
C GLY A 157 -1.98 12.18 -5.34
N ARG A 158 -2.30 12.71 -4.15
CA ARG A 158 -2.97 11.94 -3.11
C ARG A 158 -4.47 12.22 -3.25
N PRO A 159 -5.32 11.20 -3.47
CA PRO A 159 -6.77 11.39 -3.46
C PRO A 159 -7.20 12.03 -2.12
N SER A 160 -7.96 13.13 -2.20
CA SER A 160 -8.47 13.82 -1.01
C SER A 160 -9.67 13.08 -0.41
N GLY A 161 -9.88 13.23 0.90
CA GLY A 161 -11.06 12.70 1.59
C GLY A 161 -11.08 11.18 1.78
N LEU A 162 -9.98 10.47 1.52
CA LEU A 162 -9.91 9.04 1.83
C LEU A 162 -9.83 8.78 3.34
N THR A 163 -9.05 9.56 4.09
CA THR A 163 -8.74 9.27 5.51
C THR A 163 -9.97 9.18 6.42
N ASP A 164 -11.03 9.93 6.10
CA ASP A 164 -12.28 9.94 6.88
C ASP A 164 -13.21 8.76 6.56
N LEU A 165 -12.90 7.98 5.53
CA LEU A 165 -13.72 6.84 5.11
C LEU A 165 -13.32 5.56 5.85
N PRO A 166 -14.29 4.64 6.07
CA PRO A 166 -13.98 3.27 6.45
C PRO A 166 -13.07 2.61 5.43
N PHE A 167 -12.31 1.60 5.88
CA PHE A 167 -11.27 0.95 5.09
C PHE A 167 -11.71 0.48 3.69
N ALA A 168 -12.87 -0.18 3.58
CA ALA A 168 -13.46 -0.55 2.30
C ALA A 168 -13.69 0.67 1.38
N GLY A 169 -14.25 1.75 1.92
CA GLY A 169 -14.48 3.00 1.20
C GLY A 169 -13.18 3.68 0.77
N GLN A 170 -12.11 3.62 1.58
CA GLN A 170 -10.80 4.14 1.19
C GLN A 170 -10.26 3.43 -0.05
N VAL A 171 -10.33 2.10 -0.06
CA VAL A 171 -9.89 1.29 -1.19
C VAL A 171 -10.75 1.54 -2.42
N GLU A 172 -12.07 1.56 -2.29
CA GLU A 172 -12.99 1.82 -3.42
C GLU A 172 -12.74 3.20 -4.02
N GLY A 173 -12.58 4.23 -3.18
CA GLY A 173 -12.24 5.58 -3.59
C GLY A 173 -10.87 5.65 -4.28
N LEU A 174 -9.86 4.98 -3.72
CA LEU A 174 -8.51 4.87 -4.29
C LEU A 174 -8.53 4.24 -5.68
N LEU A 175 -9.17 3.08 -5.83
CA LEU A 175 -9.22 2.37 -7.11
C LEU A 175 -10.02 3.17 -8.15
N THR A 176 -11.11 3.82 -7.73
CA THR A 176 -11.87 4.73 -8.60
C THR A 176 -11.01 5.91 -9.06
N TYR A 177 -10.26 6.53 -8.14
CA TYR A 177 -9.35 7.62 -8.46
C TYR A 177 -8.25 7.19 -9.43
N PHE A 178 -7.61 6.04 -9.19
CA PHE A 178 -6.60 5.49 -10.09
C PHE A 178 -7.14 5.35 -11.53
N TRP A 179 -8.28 4.70 -11.71
CA TRP A 179 -8.86 4.46 -13.03
C TRP A 179 -9.38 5.72 -13.72
N THR A 180 -9.72 6.78 -12.97
CA THR A 180 -10.23 8.05 -13.52
C THR A 180 -9.14 9.10 -13.78
N SER A 181 -7.94 8.94 -13.19
CA SER A 181 -6.83 9.89 -13.22
C SER A 181 -6.24 10.17 -14.63
N GLY A 182 -6.59 9.34 -15.62
CA GLY A 182 -5.96 9.32 -16.95
C GLY A 182 -4.58 8.68 -16.92
N PHE A 183 -4.17 8.07 -18.03
CA PHE A 183 -2.90 7.35 -18.17
C PHE A 183 -2.00 8.11 -19.15
N ASN A 184 -0.73 8.33 -18.81
CA ASN A 184 0.23 9.07 -19.64
C ASN A 184 1.68 8.59 -19.46
N MET A 185 2.58 9.20 -20.22
CA MET A 185 4.02 8.88 -20.27
C MET A 185 4.86 9.56 -19.17
N ASP A 186 4.26 9.95 -18.04
CA ASP A 186 5.00 10.61 -16.95
C ASP A 186 5.97 9.67 -16.23
N ILE A 187 5.74 8.36 -16.32
CA ILE A 187 6.65 7.33 -15.82
C ILE A 187 7.52 6.82 -16.98
N GLU A 188 8.83 7.05 -16.89
CA GLU A 188 9.82 6.42 -17.78
C GLU A 188 10.01 4.95 -17.41
N GLY A 189 10.12 4.07 -18.42
CA GLY A 189 10.25 2.63 -18.19
C GLY A 189 9.00 2.05 -17.53
N ASN A 190 7.83 2.49 -17.98
CA ASN A 190 6.55 2.05 -17.44
C ASN A 190 6.15 0.65 -17.92
N CYS A 191 5.14 0.07 -17.28
CA CYS A 191 4.71 -1.30 -17.54
C CYS A 191 4.19 -1.50 -18.98
N PHE A 192 3.60 -0.48 -19.60
CA PHE A 192 3.11 -0.60 -20.98
C PHE A 192 4.26 -0.71 -21.98
N GLU A 193 5.33 0.06 -21.82
CA GLU A 193 6.52 0.00 -22.71
C GLU A 193 7.13 -1.40 -22.76
N ARG A 194 7.14 -2.11 -21.62
CA ARG A 194 7.59 -3.51 -21.54
C ARG A 194 6.56 -4.48 -22.11
N ALA A 195 5.28 -4.27 -21.79
CA ALA A 195 4.23 -5.21 -22.16
C ALA A 195 3.91 -5.22 -23.66
N ARG A 196 3.98 -4.06 -24.34
CA ARG A 196 3.58 -3.92 -25.75
C ARG A 196 4.37 -4.78 -26.75
N VAL A 197 5.52 -5.32 -26.34
CA VAL A 197 6.33 -6.24 -27.19
C VAL A 197 6.04 -7.71 -26.92
N LEU A 198 5.24 -8.04 -25.90
CA LEU A 198 4.95 -9.43 -25.50
C LEU A 198 3.90 -10.08 -26.40
N ASP A 199 2.95 -9.31 -26.92
CA ASP A 199 1.87 -9.81 -27.75
C ASP A 199 1.41 -8.73 -28.76
N PRO A 200 1.24 -9.06 -30.06
CA PRO A 200 0.82 -8.09 -31.07
C PRO A 200 -0.53 -7.44 -30.75
N ARG A 201 -1.42 -8.14 -30.03
CA ARG A 201 -2.74 -7.63 -29.61
C ARG A 201 -2.64 -6.46 -28.65
N ILE A 202 -1.52 -6.26 -27.95
CA ILE A 202 -1.32 -5.13 -27.01
C ILE A 202 -0.22 -4.17 -27.45
N SER A 203 0.20 -4.25 -28.72
CA SER A 203 1.29 -3.43 -29.27
C SER A 203 0.97 -1.93 -29.34
N SER A 204 -0.31 -1.58 -29.44
CA SER A 204 -0.84 -0.22 -29.34
C SER A 204 -2.21 -0.21 -28.64
N MET A 205 -2.73 0.97 -28.30
CA MET A 205 -4.07 1.10 -27.72
C MET A 205 -5.17 0.66 -28.69
N GLU A 206 -5.01 0.95 -29.98
CA GLU A 206 -5.95 0.57 -31.04
C GLU A 206 -5.97 -0.95 -31.23
N ALA A 207 -4.80 -1.58 -31.30
CA ALA A 207 -4.69 -3.03 -31.37
C ALA A 207 -5.32 -3.70 -30.13
N TRP A 208 -5.06 -3.13 -28.95
CA TRP A 208 -5.61 -3.66 -27.70
C TRP A 208 -7.13 -3.50 -27.65
N GLN A 209 -7.68 -2.35 -28.04
CA GLN A 209 -9.12 -2.19 -28.11
C GLN A 209 -9.75 -3.16 -29.10
N GLN A 210 -9.20 -3.30 -30.31
CA GLN A 210 -9.70 -4.24 -31.32
C GLN A 210 -9.69 -5.69 -30.80
N ALA A 211 -8.61 -6.11 -30.16
CA ALA A 211 -8.52 -7.44 -29.56
C ALA A 211 -9.50 -7.62 -28.39
N SER A 212 -9.70 -6.57 -27.58
CA SER A 212 -10.64 -6.57 -26.45
C SER A 212 -12.10 -6.69 -26.90
N GLU A 213 -12.43 -6.08 -28.04
CA GLU A 213 -13.76 -6.19 -28.65
C GLU A 213 -13.99 -7.58 -29.26
N ALA A 214 -12.95 -8.18 -29.85
CA ALA A 214 -13.02 -9.51 -30.45
C ALA A 214 -13.10 -10.63 -29.40
N ASP A 215 -12.28 -10.55 -28.35
CA ASP A 215 -12.23 -11.51 -27.26
C ASP A 215 -11.88 -10.83 -25.93
N PRO A 216 -12.86 -10.53 -25.06
CA PRO A 216 -12.62 -9.92 -23.76
C PRO A 216 -11.75 -10.74 -22.79
N LEU A 217 -11.48 -12.01 -23.09
CA LEU A 217 -10.67 -12.92 -22.26
C LEU A 217 -9.26 -13.17 -22.83
N PHE A 218 -8.93 -12.64 -24.01
CA PHE A 218 -7.61 -12.76 -24.63
C PHE A 218 -6.44 -12.41 -23.67
N PRO A 219 -6.57 -11.45 -22.72
CA PRO A 219 -5.48 -11.13 -21.80
C PRO A 219 -5.07 -12.30 -20.90
N LEU A 220 -5.89 -13.33 -20.75
CA LEU A 220 -5.55 -14.56 -20.01
C LEU A 220 -4.56 -15.45 -20.77
N GLU A 221 -4.42 -15.26 -22.08
CA GLU A 221 -3.50 -16.03 -22.92
C GLU A 221 -2.14 -15.35 -23.10
N VAL A 222 -2.04 -14.07 -22.75
CA VAL A 222 -0.81 -13.29 -22.88
C VAL A 222 0.22 -13.79 -21.86
N ALA A 223 1.44 -14.04 -22.33
CA ALA A 223 2.57 -14.42 -21.50
C ALA A 223 3.15 -13.19 -20.77
N TRP A 224 2.41 -12.67 -19.78
CA TRP A 224 2.82 -11.51 -19.01
C TRP A 224 4.16 -11.74 -18.29
N GLU A 225 5.01 -10.71 -18.29
CA GLU A 225 6.30 -10.76 -17.63
C GLU A 225 6.14 -10.96 -16.11
N LEU A 226 6.89 -11.90 -15.54
CA LEU A 226 6.85 -12.21 -14.12
C LEU A 226 7.45 -11.05 -13.30
N ALA A 227 6.69 -10.52 -12.34
CA ALA A 227 7.17 -9.47 -11.44
C ALA A 227 7.81 -10.06 -10.17
N ALA A 228 7.14 -11.06 -9.59
CA ALA A 228 7.63 -11.79 -8.42
C ALA A 228 7.16 -13.26 -8.51
N PRO A 229 8.00 -14.21 -8.05
CA PRO A 229 7.64 -15.62 -8.07
C PRO A 229 6.53 -15.98 -7.07
N SER A 230 6.25 -15.10 -6.11
CA SER A 230 5.25 -15.29 -5.05
C SER A 230 4.64 -13.95 -4.62
N LEU A 231 3.31 -13.88 -4.54
CA LEU A 231 2.58 -12.76 -3.94
C LEU A 231 3.00 -12.53 -2.49
N GLN A 232 3.23 -13.59 -1.73
CA GLN A 232 3.62 -13.50 -0.33
C GLN A 232 4.99 -12.84 -0.17
N GLU A 233 5.96 -13.19 -1.02
CA GLU A 233 7.28 -12.53 -1.01
C GLU A 233 7.15 -11.04 -1.31
N GLU A 234 6.27 -10.68 -2.24
CA GLU A 234 6.00 -9.27 -2.55
C GLU A 234 5.36 -8.54 -1.36
N VAL A 235 4.34 -9.12 -0.72
CA VAL A 235 3.70 -8.54 0.47
C VAL A 235 4.68 -8.40 1.64
N ASP A 236 5.53 -9.41 1.87
CA ASP A 236 6.55 -9.38 2.92
C ASP A 236 7.64 -8.36 2.62
N ARG A 237 8.02 -8.20 1.35
CA ARG A 237 8.94 -7.14 0.90
C ARG A 237 8.35 -5.76 1.14
N GLN A 238 7.07 -5.53 0.81
CA GLN A 238 6.39 -4.26 1.09
C GLN A 238 6.32 -3.98 2.58
N CYS A 239 6.05 -5.00 3.39
CA CYS A 239 6.20 -4.88 4.84
C CYS A 239 7.63 -4.44 5.18
N ALA A 240 8.66 -5.20 4.80
CA ALA A 240 10.05 -4.94 5.17
C ALA A 240 10.54 -3.53 4.78
N LEU A 241 10.24 -3.06 3.57
CA LEU A 241 10.62 -1.73 3.09
C LEU A 241 10.06 -0.59 3.96
N ARG A 242 8.92 -0.81 4.60
CA ARG A 242 8.30 0.15 5.53
C ARG A 242 8.72 -0.08 6.98
N HIS A 243 9.25 -1.26 7.30
CA HIS A 243 9.68 -1.66 8.64
C HIS A 243 11.19 -1.49 8.89
N ASN A 244 11.96 -0.91 7.96
CA ASN A 244 13.37 -0.53 8.17
C ASN A 244 13.59 0.50 9.30
N TYR A 245 12.55 0.84 10.08
CA TYR A 245 12.60 1.82 11.16
C TYR A 245 12.18 1.32 12.55
N LEU A 246 11.93 0.02 12.77
CA LEU A 246 11.46 -0.45 14.09
C LEU A 246 12.16 -1.74 14.53
N ASN A 247 13.39 -1.60 15.02
CA ASN A 247 13.80 -2.48 16.11
C ASN A 247 12.83 -2.21 17.28
N PRO A 248 12.28 -3.25 17.94
CA PRO A 248 11.45 -3.04 19.13
C PRO A 248 12.20 -2.16 20.12
N ILE A 249 11.58 -1.06 20.55
CA ILE A 249 12.17 -0.19 21.57
C ILE A 249 12.19 -1.00 22.87
N SER A 250 13.40 -1.41 23.26
CA SER A 250 13.65 -2.22 24.47
C SER A 250 14.58 -1.53 25.46
N SER A 251 15.01 -0.30 25.16
CA SER A 251 15.94 0.48 25.96
C SER A 251 15.60 1.98 25.93
N ALA A 252 16.08 2.70 26.94
CA ALA A 252 15.97 4.16 27.02
C ALA A 252 16.59 4.87 25.81
N SER A 253 17.68 4.35 25.24
CA SER A 253 18.28 4.90 24.02
C SER A 253 17.31 4.81 22.84
N GLY A 254 16.60 3.69 22.69
CA GLY A 254 15.57 3.56 21.66
C GLY A 254 14.38 4.52 21.88
N VAL A 255 14.04 4.82 23.14
CA VAL A 255 13.03 5.85 23.47
C VAL A 255 13.55 7.25 23.11
N ALA A 256 14.81 7.57 23.42
CA ALA A 256 15.41 8.85 23.07
C ALA A 256 15.47 9.06 21.56
N ASP A 257 15.88 8.05 20.79
CA ASP A 257 15.88 8.08 19.33
C ASP A 257 14.48 8.32 18.75
N LEU A 258 13.43 7.80 19.39
CA LEU A 258 12.04 8.10 19.03
C LEU A 258 11.70 9.57 19.32
N LEU A 259 12.03 10.07 20.51
CA LEU A 259 11.73 11.46 20.91
C LEU A 259 12.37 12.48 19.97
N TYR A 260 13.61 12.25 19.50
CA TYR A 260 14.27 13.13 18.53
C TYR A 260 13.57 13.22 17.16
N ARG A 261 12.66 12.30 16.86
CA ARG A 261 11.91 12.27 15.59
C ARG A 261 10.51 12.88 15.72
N LEU A 262 10.07 13.19 16.94
CA LEU A 262 8.80 13.86 17.17
C LEU A 262 9.01 15.37 17.06
N GLU A 263 7.98 16.07 16.61
CA GLU A 263 7.99 17.54 16.61
C GLU A 263 8.00 18.05 18.06
N GLU A 264 8.82 19.06 18.34
CA GLU A 264 8.82 19.74 19.63
C GLU A 264 7.48 20.45 19.80
N THR A 265 6.80 20.18 20.91
CA THR A 265 5.66 20.99 21.34
C THR A 265 6.18 22.31 21.90
N GLY A 266 5.85 23.42 21.22
CA GLY A 266 6.06 24.79 21.71
C GLY A 266 5.01 25.24 22.72
#